data_AF-A0A9E5VBT2-F1
#
_entry.id   AF-A0A9E5VBT2-F1
#
_cell.length_a   1.000
_cell.length_b   1.000
_cell.length_c   1.000
_cell.angle_alpha   90.00
_cell.angle_beta   90.00
_cell.angle_gamma   90.00
#
_symmetry.space_group_name_H-M   'P 1'
#
loop_
_entity.id
_entity.type
_entity.pdbx_description
1 polymer ?
#
loop_
_entity_poly.entity_id
_entity_poly.type
_entity_poly.pdbx_seq_one_letter_code
_entity_poly.pdbx_strand_id
1 'polypeptide(L)'
;MNTLDTVNIYETQIKALIDRGQMLEAIALGQNALARLGVNLPSEPEQTLIGKALQSLSERLSGQQIEELITLPVMSNPTTIAAMQLLAMLSGPIFRVSPALLPLLCATMINLSLEFGNTPASTIGYVSYGMVLSAFGGEVEKGYRFGQLALNLVNHLNAQEFKPLTLFLFGTFLQHRQEGLRAIIPTMKECHLAGMETGDFRHAGYSIAIYADANFFAGVCLNDWEAEIENYCVVLETVKQNSPLTQLKLIQQTVQNWREIVNQPDLLRGTFYDEMVMVPKHHQDNDFTVLKSVYIHKIMLAYFFGNYSHALNYVAQANLYLRSMTGTIYTEFFHFYAGLSYLAVCSTLSEIEQANTLALVETHQTTLAQSAHLHKWHLVEAERQRILGNQTSARENYDYAIAIAKENGYIPEVAIASELAAKFYLALGKEKVAVGYMQEAYYCYAQWGATAKTGNLEKDYSQLLRSSQK
;
A
#
# COMPACT_ATOMS: atom_id res chain seq x y z
N MET A 1 29.54 30.97 -17.60
CA MET A 1 28.50 30.79 -16.56
C MET A 1 29.09 29.97 -15.45
N ASN A 2 28.88 30.34 -14.20
CA ASN A 2 29.27 29.51 -13.06
C ASN A 2 28.52 28.18 -13.15
N THR A 3 29.16 27.06 -12.81
CA THR A 3 28.55 25.72 -12.86
C THR A 3 27.26 25.69 -12.03
N LEU A 4 27.22 26.42 -10.90
CA LEU A 4 26.07 26.53 -10.02
C LEU A 4 24.90 27.35 -10.60
N ASP A 5 25.16 28.44 -11.32
CA ASP A 5 24.09 29.21 -11.99
C ASP A 5 23.37 28.37 -13.05
N THR A 6 24.09 27.39 -13.62
CA THR A 6 23.54 26.45 -14.59
C THR A 6 22.65 25.39 -13.93
N VAL A 7 22.91 25.04 -12.65
CA VAL A 7 22.09 24.07 -11.90
C VAL A 7 20.68 24.60 -11.68
N ASN A 8 20.52 25.85 -11.24
CA ASN A 8 19.19 26.44 -11.02
C ASN A 8 18.32 26.43 -12.29
N ILE A 9 18.96 26.60 -13.47
CA ILE A 9 18.28 26.48 -14.77
C ILE A 9 17.82 25.05 -15.00
N TYR A 10 18.67 24.04 -14.74
CA TYR A 10 18.31 22.64 -14.84
C TYR A 10 17.18 22.26 -13.89
N GLU A 11 17.22 22.68 -12.63
CA GLU A 11 16.15 22.41 -11.67
C GLU A 11 14.80 22.94 -12.14
N THR A 12 14.77 24.18 -12.62
CA THR A 12 13.56 24.81 -13.16
C THR A 12 13.02 24.06 -14.37
N GLN A 13 13.90 23.63 -15.28
CA GLN A 13 13.52 22.87 -16.47
C GLN A 13 13.02 21.46 -16.12
N ILE A 14 13.70 20.77 -15.20
CA ILE A 14 13.28 19.45 -14.71
C ILE A 14 11.89 19.56 -14.08
N LYS A 15 11.67 20.56 -13.22
CA LYS A 15 10.35 20.78 -12.60
C LYS A 15 9.26 21.02 -13.64
N ALA A 16 9.53 21.87 -14.64
CA ALA A 16 8.59 22.13 -15.73
C ALA A 16 8.28 20.87 -16.56
N LEU A 17 9.26 20.02 -16.84
CA LEU A 17 9.07 18.75 -17.53
C LEU A 17 8.22 17.78 -16.70
N ILE A 18 8.48 17.69 -15.39
CA ILE A 18 7.70 16.88 -14.45
C ILE A 18 6.24 17.35 -14.42
N ASP A 19 6.01 18.67 -14.36
CA ASP A 19 4.66 19.26 -14.32
C ASP A 19 3.89 19.04 -15.63
N ARG A 20 4.59 18.88 -16.77
CA ARG A 20 4.01 18.52 -18.07
C ARG A 20 3.85 17.00 -18.27
N GLY A 21 4.25 16.18 -17.30
CA GLY A 21 4.23 14.72 -17.41
C GLY A 21 5.35 14.12 -18.28
N GLN A 22 6.32 14.91 -18.73
CA GLN A 22 7.45 14.48 -19.55
C GLN A 22 8.57 13.86 -18.69
N MET A 23 8.25 12.76 -17.99
CA MET A 23 9.12 12.19 -16.95
C MET A 23 10.43 11.63 -17.50
N LEU A 24 10.42 10.95 -18.65
CA LEU A 24 11.64 10.41 -19.27
C LEU A 24 12.61 11.51 -19.70
N GLU A 25 12.09 12.62 -20.24
CA GLU A 25 12.89 13.79 -20.61
C GLU A 25 13.47 14.46 -19.36
N ALA A 26 12.70 14.56 -18.27
CA ALA A 26 13.18 15.08 -16.99
C ALA A 26 14.35 14.24 -16.44
N ILE A 27 14.26 12.91 -16.52
CA ILE A 27 15.33 11.98 -16.10
C ILE A 27 16.58 12.19 -16.94
N ALA A 28 16.45 12.21 -18.28
CA ALA A 28 17.58 12.41 -19.18
C ALA A 28 18.26 13.77 -18.97
N LEU A 29 17.49 14.83 -18.78
CA LEU A 29 18.03 16.16 -18.48
C LEU A 29 18.78 16.18 -17.14
N GLY A 30 18.22 15.56 -16.10
CA GLY A 30 18.87 15.46 -14.80
C GLY A 30 20.15 14.62 -14.82
N GLN A 31 20.19 13.51 -15.55
CA GLN A 31 21.42 12.72 -15.75
C GLN A 31 22.52 13.53 -16.41
N ASN A 32 22.19 14.31 -17.44
CA ASN A 32 23.14 15.22 -18.09
C ASN A 32 23.63 16.33 -17.15
N ALA A 33 22.76 16.88 -16.31
CA ALA A 33 23.12 17.89 -15.31
C ALA A 33 24.05 17.28 -14.23
N LEU A 34 23.74 16.08 -13.74
CA LEU A 34 24.58 15.35 -12.77
C LEU A 34 25.98 15.07 -13.32
N ALA A 35 26.08 14.64 -14.59
CA ALA A 35 27.38 14.38 -15.22
C ALA A 35 28.28 15.63 -15.26
N ARG A 36 27.70 16.82 -15.44
CA ARG A 36 28.43 18.11 -15.38
C ARG A 36 28.90 18.47 -13.97
N LEU A 37 28.25 17.94 -12.95
CA LEU A 37 28.65 18.07 -11.54
C LEU A 37 29.61 16.95 -11.09
N GLY A 38 30.02 16.06 -12.01
CA GLY A 38 30.92 14.94 -11.72
C GLY A 38 30.22 13.72 -11.10
N VAL A 39 28.89 13.69 -11.07
CA VAL A 39 28.11 12.56 -10.56
C VAL A 39 27.51 11.79 -11.72
N ASN A 40 27.84 10.50 -11.85
CA ASN A 40 27.31 9.66 -12.92
C ASN A 40 26.13 8.83 -12.42
N LEU A 41 24.94 9.06 -12.98
CA LEU A 41 23.78 8.19 -12.82
C LEU A 41 23.48 7.52 -14.17
N PRO A 42 23.64 6.20 -14.30
CA PRO A 42 23.44 5.49 -15.56
C PRO A 42 22.03 5.71 -16.14
N SER A 43 21.94 5.77 -17.48
CA SER A 43 20.67 5.86 -18.21
C SER A 43 19.88 4.56 -18.22
N GLU A 44 20.59 3.42 -18.21
CA GLU A 44 19.99 2.10 -18.27
C GLU A 44 20.18 1.32 -16.95
N PRO A 45 19.14 0.61 -16.48
CA PRO A 45 19.18 -0.18 -15.26
C PRO A 45 19.81 -1.56 -15.51
N GLU A 46 21.09 -1.60 -15.86
CA GLU A 46 21.80 -2.86 -16.06
C GLU A 46 21.92 -3.63 -14.73
N GLN A 47 21.46 -4.88 -14.71
CA GLN A 47 21.44 -5.71 -13.50
C GLN A 47 22.83 -5.90 -12.89
N THR A 48 23.89 -5.97 -13.71
CA THR A 48 25.26 -6.11 -13.22
C THR A 48 25.74 -4.85 -12.50
N LEU A 49 25.36 -3.67 -13.00
CA LEU A 49 25.68 -2.38 -12.37
C LEU A 49 24.92 -2.21 -11.07
N ILE A 50 23.63 -2.57 -11.05
CA ILE A 50 22.80 -2.55 -9.84
C ILE A 50 23.41 -3.44 -8.77
N GLY A 51 23.73 -4.70 -9.10
CA GLY A 51 24.34 -5.64 -8.16
C GLY A 51 25.66 -5.12 -7.58
N LYS A 52 26.55 -4.58 -8.42
CA LYS A 52 27.82 -3.99 -7.99
C LYS A 52 27.63 -2.77 -7.09
N ALA A 53 26.71 -1.87 -7.43
CA ALA A 53 26.45 -0.66 -6.65
C ALA A 53 25.90 -1.00 -5.25
N LEU A 54 24.94 -1.94 -5.18
CA LEU A 54 24.37 -2.38 -3.92
C LEU A 54 25.37 -3.15 -3.06
N GLN A 55 26.18 -4.02 -3.67
CA GLN A 55 27.24 -4.74 -2.96
C GLN A 55 28.29 -3.77 -2.40
N SER A 56 28.81 -2.86 -3.22
CA SER A 56 29.80 -1.88 -2.79
C SER A 56 29.27 -0.98 -1.67
N LEU A 57 28.02 -0.56 -1.75
CA LEU A 57 27.38 0.20 -0.69
C LEU A 57 27.25 -0.63 0.61
N SER A 58 26.81 -1.88 0.50
CA SER A 58 26.70 -2.79 1.65
C SER A 58 28.05 -2.99 2.34
N GLU A 59 29.14 -3.15 1.58
CA GLU A 59 30.50 -3.26 2.09
C GLU A 59 30.95 -1.98 2.81
N ARG A 60 30.63 -0.79 2.27
CA ARG A 60 30.95 0.49 2.91
C ARG A 60 30.17 0.72 4.21
N LEU A 61 28.94 0.24 4.28
CA LEU A 61 28.09 0.33 5.47
C LEU A 61 28.41 -0.76 6.50
N SER A 62 29.19 -1.78 6.12
CA SER A 62 29.55 -2.90 6.98
C SER A 62 30.31 -2.41 8.21
N GLY A 63 29.83 -2.80 9.39
CA GLY A 63 30.44 -2.42 10.68
C GLY A 63 29.97 -1.06 11.23
N GLN A 64 29.11 -0.32 10.54
CA GLN A 64 28.46 0.89 11.07
C GLN A 64 27.02 0.58 11.51
N GLN A 65 26.57 1.19 12.60
CA GLN A 65 25.15 1.16 12.93
C GLN A 65 24.41 2.15 12.03
N ILE A 66 23.26 1.72 11.48
CA ILE A 66 22.46 2.54 10.55
C ILE A 66 22.10 3.88 11.21
N GLU A 67 21.75 3.85 12.50
CA GLU A 67 21.34 5.01 13.25
C GLU A 67 22.47 6.03 13.44
N GLU A 68 23.74 5.61 13.43
CA GLU A 68 24.90 6.49 13.59
C GLU A 68 25.14 7.37 12.34
N LEU A 69 24.58 6.99 11.18
CA LEU A 69 24.67 7.76 9.95
C LEU A 69 24.04 9.15 10.08
N ILE A 70 23.17 9.36 11.09
CA ILE A 70 22.62 10.69 11.39
C ILE A 70 23.69 11.69 11.82
N THR A 71 24.80 11.21 12.41
CA THR A 71 25.87 12.03 12.97
C THR A 71 26.93 12.44 11.96
N LEU A 72 26.82 11.99 10.71
CA LEU A 72 27.68 12.45 9.63
C LEU A 72 27.63 13.99 9.55
N PRO A 73 28.76 14.65 9.26
CA PRO A 73 28.83 16.11 9.25
C PRO A 73 27.84 16.71 8.25
N VAL A 74 27.46 17.98 8.42
CA VAL A 74 26.66 18.67 7.40
C VAL A 74 27.50 18.93 6.16
N MET A 75 26.97 18.56 5.00
CA MET A 75 27.64 18.74 3.71
C MET A 75 27.86 20.23 3.43
N SER A 76 29.09 20.59 3.07
CA SER A 76 29.51 21.99 2.83
C SER A 76 29.89 22.30 1.39
N ASN A 77 30.15 21.28 0.56
CA ASN A 77 30.53 21.46 -0.83
C ASN A 77 29.31 21.85 -1.69
N PRO A 78 29.26 23.05 -2.30
CA PRO A 78 28.10 23.51 -3.06
C PRO A 78 27.77 22.64 -4.28
N THR A 79 28.77 22.10 -4.97
CA THR A 79 28.59 21.22 -6.15
C THR A 79 27.94 19.90 -5.74
N THR A 80 28.38 19.31 -4.63
CA THR A 80 27.81 18.05 -4.12
C THR A 80 26.39 18.27 -3.58
N ILE A 81 26.13 19.40 -2.91
CA ILE A 81 24.77 19.76 -2.45
C ILE A 81 23.82 19.86 -3.64
N ALA A 82 24.23 20.57 -4.70
CA ALA A 82 23.46 20.67 -5.95
C ALA A 82 23.19 19.29 -6.59
N ALA A 83 24.19 18.40 -6.61
CA ALA A 83 24.00 17.04 -7.13
C ALA A 83 22.99 16.25 -6.28
N MET A 84 23.04 16.37 -4.95
CA MET A 84 22.09 15.73 -4.04
C MET A 84 20.65 16.23 -4.25
N GLN A 85 20.47 17.54 -4.46
CA GLN A 85 19.16 18.13 -4.78
C GLN A 85 18.61 17.61 -6.10
N LEU A 86 19.42 17.55 -7.16
CA LEU A 86 19.02 16.98 -8.44
C LEU A 86 18.65 15.50 -8.32
N LEU A 87 19.44 14.70 -7.59
CA LEU A 87 19.11 13.29 -7.32
C LEU A 87 17.76 13.16 -6.59
N ALA A 88 17.52 13.98 -5.56
CA ALA A 88 16.24 13.99 -4.84
C ALA A 88 15.06 14.36 -5.77
N MET A 89 15.22 15.37 -6.64
CA MET A 89 14.20 15.76 -7.62
C MET A 89 13.89 14.65 -8.64
N LEU A 90 14.91 13.88 -9.03
CA LEU A 90 14.76 12.77 -9.97
C LEU A 90 14.14 11.51 -9.35
N SER A 91 14.11 11.39 -8.01
CA SER A 91 13.56 10.21 -7.32
C SER A 91 12.12 9.89 -7.74
N GLY A 92 11.24 10.89 -7.78
CA GLY A 92 9.83 10.74 -8.15
C GLY A 92 9.62 10.29 -9.60
N PRO A 93 10.20 10.96 -10.61
CA PRO A 93 10.17 10.52 -12.00
C PRO A 93 10.74 9.11 -12.18
N ILE A 94 11.90 8.82 -11.59
CA ILE A 94 12.54 7.50 -11.68
C ILE A 94 11.62 6.42 -11.12
N PHE A 95 11.05 6.63 -9.93
CA PHE A 95 10.11 5.69 -9.33
C PHE A 95 8.92 5.38 -10.25
N ARG A 96 8.41 6.38 -10.99
CA ARG A 96 7.24 6.20 -11.85
C ARG A 96 7.50 5.53 -13.19
N VAL A 97 8.55 5.93 -13.91
CA VAL A 97 8.75 5.46 -15.30
C VAL A 97 9.95 4.56 -15.48
N SER A 98 10.87 4.50 -14.51
CA SER A 98 12.06 3.63 -14.57
C SER A 98 12.47 3.14 -13.17
N PRO A 99 11.61 2.43 -12.43
CA PRO A 99 11.85 2.05 -11.04
C PRO A 99 13.11 1.18 -10.85
N ALA A 100 13.57 0.49 -11.90
CA ALA A 100 14.80 -0.28 -11.88
C ALA A 100 16.07 0.58 -11.73
N LEU A 101 16.01 1.90 -11.93
CA LEU A 101 17.10 2.84 -11.65
C LEU A 101 17.16 3.28 -10.18
N LEU A 102 16.10 3.05 -9.39
CA LEU A 102 16.04 3.49 -7.99
C LEU A 102 17.19 2.97 -7.13
N PRO A 103 17.63 1.68 -7.24
CA PRO A 103 18.80 1.19 -6.51
C PRO A 103 20.08 1.98 -6.77
N LEU A 104 20.31 2.40 -8.03
CA LEU A 104 21.48 3.19 -8.41
C LEU A 104 21.39 4.61 -7.86
N LEU A 105 20.21 5.22 -7.93
CA LEU A 105 19.97 6.56 -7.40
C LEU A 105 20.23 6.62 -5.89
N CYS A 106 19.61 5.72 -5.11
CA CYS A 106 19.77 5.74 -3.66
C CYS A 106 21.20 5.38 -3.24
N ALA A 107 21.85 4.44 -3.96
CA ALA A 107 23.24 4.11 -3.68
C ALA A 107 24.18 5.30 -3.94
N THR A 108 23.98 6.05 -5.02
CA THR A 108 24.74 7.29 -5.28
C THR A 108 24.53 8.32 -4.17
N MET A 109 23.27 8.57 -3.75
CA MET A 109 22.98 9.53 -2.69
C MET A 109 23.62 9.16 -1.35
N ILE A 110 23.58 7.88 -0.97
CA ILE A 110 24.18 7.42 0.29
C ILE A 110 25.71 7.47 0.19
N ASN A 111 26.31 7.07 -0.93
CA ASN A 111 27.75 7.16 -1.14
C ASN A 111 28.28 8.59 -1.02
N LEU A 112 27.56 9.57 -1.59
CA LEU A 112 27.88 11.00 -1.44
C LEU A 112 27.71 11.46 0.01
N SER A 113 26.68 10.96 0.71
CA SER A 113 26.46 11.31 2.12
C SER A 113 27.56 10.75 3.03
N LEU A 114 28.02 9.53 2.78
CA LEU A 114 29.13 8.89 3.50
C LEU A 114 30.48 9.61 3.26
N GLU A 115 30.68 10.21 2.09
CA GLU A 115 31.93 10.86 1.72
C GLU A 115 31.97 12.35 2.12
N PHE A 116 30.88 13.07 1.94
CA PHE A 116 30.82 14.52 2.09
C PHE A 116 29.92 14.99 3.23
N GLY A 117 29.24 14.08 3.93
CA GLY A 117 28.29 14.40 4.98
C GLY A 117 26.83 14.48 4.53
N ASN A 118 25.91 14.68 5.46
CA ASN A 118 24.48 14.74 5.20
C ASN A 118 24.02 16.12 4.71
N THR A 119 22.97 16.11 3.88
CA THR A 119 22.19 17.29 3.47
C THR A 119 20.70 16.97 3.65
N PRO A 120 19.77 17.94 3.73
CA PRO A 120 18.33 17.67 3.70
C PRO A 120 17.90 16.63 2.66
N ALA A 121 18.49 16.66 1.46
CA ALA A 121 18.22 15.69 0.38
C ALA A 121 18.66 14.24 0.69
N SER A 122 19.59 14.01 1.62
CA SER A 122 20.03 12.67 2.05
C SER A 122 18.88 11.84 2.61
N THR A 123 17.85 12.48 3.18
CA THR A 123 16.62 11.82 3.66
C THR A 123 15.96 10.98 2.57
N ILE A 124 15.92 11.48 1.32
CA ILE A 124 15.37 10.77 0.17
C ILE A 124 16.21 9.55 -0.21
N GLY A 125 17.55 9.67 -0.12
CA GLY A 125 18.46 8.55 -0.33
C GLY A 125 18.23 7.42 0.66
N TYR A 126 18.16 7.73 1.95
CA TYR A 126 17.95 6.73 3.01
C TYR A 126 16.59 6.05 2.93
N VAL A 127 15.49 6.80 2.79
CA VAL A 127 14.14 6.18 2.71
C VAL A 127 13.99 5.35 1.43
N SER A 128 14.52 5.81 0.30
CA SER A 128 14.47 5.06 -0.97
C SER A 128 15.32 3.79 -0.91
N TYR A 129 16.47 3.82 -0.25
CA TYR A 129 17.26 2.61 -0.03
C TYR A 129 16.53 1.63 0.90
N GLY A 130 15.83 2.13 1.91
CA GLY A 130 14.94 1.32 2.74
C GLY A 130 13.88 0.59 1.92
N MET A 131 13.27 1.28 0.95
CA MET A 131 12.31 0.68 0.00
C MET A 131 12.96 -0.41 -0.85
N VAL A 132 14.17 -0.16 -1.37
CA VAL A 132 14.91 -1.13 -2.19
C VAL A 132 15.25 -2.39 -1.37
N LEU A 133 15.73 -2.24 -0.14
CA LEU A 133 16.02 -3.37 0.75
C LEU A 133 14.76 -4.18 1.07
N SER A 134 13.65 -3.51 1.35
CA SER A 134 12.38 -4.15 1.69
C SER A 134 11.74 -4.86 0.49
N ALA A 135 11.88 -4.33 -0.72
CA ALA A 135 11.24 -4.86 -1.93
C ALA A 135 12.09 -5.90 -2.68
N PHE A 136 13.40 -5.66 -2.82
CA PHE A 136 14.30 -6.51 -3.62
C PHE A 136 15.18 -7.42 -2.76
N GLY A 137 15.58 -6.96 -1.58
CA GLY A 137 16.52 -7.69 -0.71
C GLY A 137 15.86 -8.64 0.29
N GLY A 138 14.55 -8.51 0.53
CA GLY A 138 13.86 -9.23 1.61
C GLY A 138 14.31 -8.80 3.02
N GLU A 139 15.20 -7.82 3.13
CA GLU A 139 15.75 -7.29 4.39
C GLU A 139 14.78 -6.24 4.97
N VAL A 140 13.54 -6.64 5.28
CA VAL A 140 12.46 -5.74 5.69
C VAL A 140 12.81 -4.92 6.93
N GLU A 141 13.38 -5.55 7.97
CA GLU A 141 13.79 -4.88 9.21
C GLU A 141 14.84 -3.79 8.94
N LYS A 142 15.87 -4.13 8.14
CA LYS A 142 16.92 -3.19 7.77
C LYS A 142 16.37 -2.04 6.94
N GLY A 143 15.44 -2.33 6.02
CA GLY A 143 14.77 -1.33 5.22
C GLY A 143 13.95 -0.35 6.07
N TYR A 144 13.23 -0.86 7.06
CA TYR A 144 12.50 -0.05 8.03
C TYR A 144 13.43 0.84 8.87
N ARG A 145 14.57 0.32 9.36
CA ARG A 145 15.60 1.11 10.09
C ARG A 145 16.15 2.27 9.25
N PHE A 146 16.42 2.06 7.95
CA PHE A 146 16.80 3.15 7.04
C PHE A 146 15.68 4.19 6.86
N GLY A 147 14.42 3.76 6.86
CA GLY A 147 13.26 4.65 6.88
C GLY A 147 13.20 5.51 8.14
N GLN A 148 13.42 4.92 9.32
CA GLN A 148 13.47 5.63 10.59
C GLN A 148 14.65 6.62 10.65
N LEU A 149 15.83 6.22 10.15
CA LEU A 149 16.97 7.13 9.99
C LEU A 149 16.58 8.35 9.16
N ALA A 150 15.89 8.15 8.04
CA ALA A 150 15.45 9.25 7.19
C ALA A 150 14.52 10.23 7.92
N LEU A 151 13.54 9.72 8.68
CA LEU A 151 12.65 10.55 9.50
C LEU A 151 13.38 11.32 10.61
N ASN A 152 14.29 10.65 11.30
CA ASN A 152 15.10 11.29 12.34
C ASN A 152 16.00 12.38 11.75
N LEU A 153 16.56 12.13 10.57
CA LEU A 153 17.39 13.10 9.86
C LEU A 153 16.61 14.33 9.40
N VAL A 154 15.33 14.17 9.02
CA VAL A 154 14.44 15.32 8.71
C VAL A 154 14.41 16.29 9.89
N ASN A 155 14.21 15.78 11.11
CA ASN A 155 14.17 16.61 12.32
C ASN A 155 15.54 17.17 12.68
N HIS A 156 16.59 16.36 12.57
CA HIS A 156 17.97 16.76 12.91
C HIS A 156 18.48 17.91 12.04
N LEU A 157 18.21 17.89 10.74
CA LEU A 157 18.63 18.92 9.79
C LEU A 157 17.58 20.01 9.54
N ASN A 158 16.42 19.94 10.20
CA ASN A 158 15.26 20.80 9.93
C ASN A 158 14.88 20.82 8.44
N ALA A 159 14.86 19.65 7.80
CA ALA A 159 14.65 19.46 6.36
C ALA A 159 13.16 19.54 5.97
N GLN A 160 12.52 20.68 6.24
CA GLN A 160 11.07 20.85 6.03
C GLN A 160 10.64 20.61 4.58
N GLU A 161 11.47 20.98 3.60
CA GLU A 161 11.18 20.79 2.17
C GLU A 161 11.03 19.32 1.75
N PHE A 162 11.72 18.39 2.41
CA PHE A 162 11.67 16.95 2.10
C PHE A 162 10.76 16.18 3.05
N LYS A 163 10.36 16.79 4.19
CA LYS A 163 9.52 16.16 5.21
C LYS A 163 8.26 15.48 4.66
N PRO A 164 7.43 16.11 3.79
CA PRO A 164 6.23 15.47 3.26
C PRO A 164 6.56 14.21 2.46
N LEU A 165 7.51 14.30 1.53
CA LEU A 165 7.92 13.17 0.70
C LEU A 165 8.53 12.03 1.54
N THR A 166 9.40 12.34 2.51
CA THR A 166 9.99 11.31 3.39
C THR A 166 8.92 10.59 4.21
N LEU A 167 7.98 11.32 4.84
CA LEU A 167 6.87 10.73 5.58
C LEU A 167 5.98 9.87 4.68
N PHE A 168 5.65 10.36 3.48
CA PHE A 168 4.84 9.64 2.52
C PHE A 168 5.48 8.31 2.12
N LEU A 169 6.77 8.33 1.75
CA LEU A 169 7.51 7.13 1.35
C LEU A 169 7.65 6.15 2.52
N PHE A 170 7.98 6.63 3.72
CA PHE A 170 8.09 5.79 4.91
C PHE A 170 6.77 5.08 5.23
N GLY A 171 5.69 5.84 5.42
CA GLY A 171 4.42 5.24 5.85
C GLY A 171 3.77 4.35 4.78
N THR A 172 3.93 4.69 3.49
CA THR A 172 3.32 3.93 2.39
C THR A 172 4.05 2.63 2.09
N PHE A 173 5.39 2.61 2.18
CA PHE A 173 6.21 1.49 1.68
C PHE A 173 6.95 0.70 2.77
N LEU A 174 7.19 1.29 3.94
CA LEU A 174 8.05 0.69 4.98
C LEU A 174 7.30 0.41 6.28
N GLN A 175 6.55 1.38 6.79
CA GLN A 175 5.98 1.31 8.14
C GLN A 175 5.05 0.10 8.33
N HIS A 176 4.15 -0.13 7.38
CA HIS A 176 3.17 -1.23 7.43
C HIS A 176 3.77 -2.64 7.43
N ARG A 177 5.08 -2.77 7.13
CA ARG A 177 5.76 -4.06 7.08
C ARG A 177 6.36 -4.48 8.41
N GLN A 178 6.38 -3.60 9.40
CA GLN A 178 6.90 -3.85 10.75
C GLN A 178 5.92 -3.42 11.83
N GLU A 179 5.04 -2.46 11.54
CA GLU A 179 3.99 -1.99 12.43
C GLU A 179 2.61 -2.32 11.86
N GLY A 180 1.61 -2.45 12.74
CA GLY A 180 0.22 -2.62 12.30
C GLY A 180 -0.29 -1.39 11.53
N LEU A 181 -1.26 -1.60 10.61
CA LEU A 181 -1.73 -0.55 9.70
C LEU A 181 -2.19 0.74 10.39
N ARG A 182 -2.70 0.66 11.63
CA ARG A 182 -3.14 1.83 12.40
C ARG A 182 -2.00 2.80 12.71
N ALA A 183 -0.75 2.34 12.75
CA ALA A 183 0.39 3.22 13.02
C ALA A 183 0.72 4.16 11.85
N ILE A 184 0.23 3.85 10.64
CA ILE A 184 0.40 4.69 9.45
C ILE A 184 -0.47 5.94 9.53
N ILE A 185 -1.62 5.85 10.21
CA ILE A 185 -2.61 6.93 10.32
C ILE A 185 -1.98 8.25 10.80
N PRO A 186 -1.29 8.32 11.97
CA PRO A 186 -0.66 9.55 12.42
C PRO A 186 0.44 10.05 11.46
N THR A 187 1.25 9.15 10.90
CA THR A 187 2.30 9.48 9.90
C THR A 187 1.70 10.18 8.68
N MET A 188 0.57 9.68 8.18
CA MET A 188 -0.10 10.26 7.01
C MET A 188 -0.75 11.61 7.32
N LYS A 189 -1.33 11.80 8.52
CA LYS A 189 -1.82 13.11 8.94
C LYS A 189 -0.68 14.13 9.05
N GLU A 190 0.46 13.74 9.62
CA GLU A 190 1.64 14.61 9.68
C GLU A 190 2.16 14.95 8.29
N CYS A 191 2.20 13.98 7.37
CA CYS A 191 2.57 14.20 5.98
C CYS A 191 1.65 15.23 5.31
N HIS A 192 0.34 15.13 5.54
CA HIS A 192 -0.62 16.09 5.04
C HIS A 192 -0.35 17.51 5.54
N LEU A 193 -0.21 17.67 6.86
CA LEU A 193 0.06 18.98 7.46
C LEU A 193 1.37 19.57 6.94
N ALA A 194 2.45 18.81 6.95
CA ALA A 194 3.74 19.26 6.44
C ALA A 194 3.66 19.65 4.95
N GLY A 195 2.93 18.88 4.13
CA GLY A 195 2.75 19.18 2.71
C GLY A 195 1.93 20.45 2.48
N MET A 196 0.91 20.70 3.30
CA MET A 196 0.13 21.95 3.24
C MET A 196 0.97 23.17 3.65
N GLU A 197 1.81 23.04 4.68
CA GLU A 197 2.68 24.12 5.18
C GLU A 197 3.81 24.48 4.20
N THR A 198 4.32 23.50 3.47
CA THR A 198 5.48 23.65 2.55
C THR A 198 5.07 23.86 1.10
N GLY A 199 3.78 23.72 0.77
CA GLY A 199 3.26 23.81 -0.59
C GLY A 199 3.44 22.53 -1.43
N ASP A 200 3.86 21.41 -0.82
CA ASP A 200 3.82 20.09 -1.44
C ASP A 200 2.40 19.50 -1.37
N PHE A 201 1.49 20.13 -2.11
CA PHE A 201 0.08 19.72 -2.17
C PHE A 201 -0.11 18.31 -2.71
N ARG A 202 0.85 17.81 -3.52
CA ARG A 202 0.80 16.47 -4.09
C ARG A 202 0.88 15.43 -2.98
N HIS A 203 1.94 15.45 -2.18
CA HIS A 203 2.08 14.49 -1.09
C HIS A 203 1.07 14.77 0.04
N ALA A 204 0.65 16.03 0.22
CA ALA A 204 -0.46 16.34 1.11
C ALA A 204 -1.77 15.63 0.69
N GLY A 205 -2.08 15.59 -0.59
CA GLY A 205 -3.27 14.89 -1.10
C GLY A 205 -3.15 13.38 -1.02
N TYR A 206 -2.06 12.80 -1.53
CA TYR A 206 -1.89 11.35 -1.53
C TYR A 206 -1.75 10.75 -0.13
N SER A 207 -1.16 11.47 0.83
CA SER A 207 -1.11 10.99 2.22
C SER A 207 -2.50 10.84 2.83
N ILE A 208 -3.44 11.76 2.56
CA ILE A 208 -4.81 11.62 3.04
C ILE A 208 -5.57 10.48 2.34
N ALA A 209 -5.29 10.24 1.06
CA ALA A 209 -5.82 9.06 0.38
C ALA A 209 -5.35 7.75 1.06
N ILE A 210 -4.06 7.65 1.40
CA ILE A 210 -3.51 6.51 2.16
C ILE A 210 -4.05 6.46 3.59
N TYR A 211 -4.26 7.60 4.25
CA TYR A 211 -4.92 7.67 5.56
C TYR A 211 -6.32 7.05 5.53
N ALA A 212 -7.14 7.39 4.53
CA ALA A 212 -8.50 6.88 4.39
C ALA A 212 -8.48 5.35 4.16
N ASP A 213 -7.63 4.89 3.24
CA ASP A 213 -7.48 3.45 2.98
C ASP A 213 -6.91 2.70 4.19
N ALA A 214 -5.97 3.28 4.95
CA ALA A 214 -5.44 2.68 6.17
C ALA A 214 -6.52 2.53 7.24
N ASN A 215 -7.39 3.52 7.45
CA ASN A 215 -8.52 3.39 8.39
C ASN A 215 -9.48 2.28 7.97
N PHE A 216 -9.84 2.25 6.69
CA PHE A 216 -10.73 1.24 6.13
C PHE A 216 -10.17 -0.18 6.30
N PHE A 217 -8.94 -0.40 5.83
CA PHE A 217 -8.28 -1.71 5.87
C PHE A 217 -7.87 -2.15 7.29
N ALA A 218 -7.55 -1.22 8.19
CA ALA A 218 -7.27 -1.53 9.59
C ALA A 218 -8.53 -1.81 10.42
N GLY A 219 -9.72 -1.75 9.80
CA GLY A 219 -10.96 -2.06 10.48
C GLY A 219 -11.40 -1.01 11.48
N VAL A 220 -10.98 0.24 11.34
CA VAL A 220 -11.51 1.34 12.16
C VAL A 220 -13.00 1.48 11.82
N CYS A 221 -13.85 1.70 12.84
CA CYS A 221 -15.28 1.82 12.63
C CYS A 221 -15.55 2.88 11.56
N LEU A 222 -16.34 2.52 10.55
CA LEU A 222 -16.56 3.38 9.38
C LEU A 222 -17.12 4.76 9.76
N ASN A 223 -17.86 4.84 10.88
CA ASN A 223 -18.44 6.09 11.39
C ASN A 223 -17.42 7.06 12.00
N ASP A 224 -16.26 6.57 12.44
CA ASP A 224 -15.33 7.36 13.25
C ASP A 224 -14.46 8.30 12.41
N TRP A 225 -14.21 7.96 11.14
CA TRP A 225 -13.25 8.66 10.29
C TRP A 225 -13.87 9.20 9.00
N GLU A 226 -15.01 8.67 8.54
CA GLU A 226 -15.60 9.08 7.25
C GLU A 226 -16.04 10.55 7.24
N ALA A 227 -16.57 11.06 8.35
CA ALA A 227 -16.91 12.48 8.49
C ALA A 227 -15.68 13.40 8.38
N GLU A 228 -14.48 12.91 8.76
CA GLU A 228 -13.25 13.69 8.61
C GLU A 228 -12.84 13.83 7.13
N ILE A 229 -13.18 12.84 6.28
CA ILE A 229 -12.86 12.86 4.85
C ILE A 229 -13.49 14.04 4.13
N GLU A 230 -14.71 14.44 4.51
CA GLU A 230 -15.42 15.55 3.86
C GLU A 230 -14.61 16.85 3.91
N ASN A 231 -14.00 17.13 5.07
CA ASN A 231 -13.14 18.31 5.23
C ASN A 231 -11.91 18.24 4.32
N TYR A 232 -11.29 17.07 4.21
CA TYR A 232 -10.16 16.88 3.30
C TYR A 232 -10.56 17.00 1.83
N CYS A 233 -11.74 16.51 1.43
CA CYS A 233 -12.26 16.66 0.07
C CYS A 233 -12.34 18.14 -0.33
N VAL A 234 -12.86 19.00 0.55
CA VAL A 234 -12.94 20.46 0.33
C VAL A 234 -11.54 21.07 0.17
N VAL A 235 -10.59 20.66 1.02
CA VAL A 235 -9.20 21.13 0.94
C VAL A 235 -8.56 20.71 -0.38
N LEU A 236 -8.67 19.44 -0.77
CA LEU A 236 -8.05 18.91 -1.99
C LEU A 236 -8.65 19.50 -3.27
N GLU A 237 -9.93 19.82 -3.27
CA GLU A 237 -10.57 20.57 -4.35
C GLU A 237 -9.98 21.98 -4.48
N THR A 238 -9.80 22.68 -3.35
CA THR A 238 -9.22 24.02 -3.30
C THR A 238 -7.79 24.06 -3.85
N VAL A 239 -6.96 23.06 -3.51
CA VAL A 239 -5.57 22.94 -3.99
C VAL A 239 -5.44 22.15 -5.30
N LYS A 240 -6.56 21.87 -5.99
CA LYS A 240 -6.64 21.23 -7.31
C LYS A 240 -5.96 19.85 -7.40
N GLN A 241 -5.98 19.08 -6.32
CA GLN A 241 -5.42 17.72 -6.27
C GLN A 241 -6.49 16.68 -6.66
N ASN A 242 -6.82 16.62 -7.95
CA ASN A 242 -7.96 15.86 -8.47
C ASN A 242 -7.85 14.33 -8.29
N SER A 243 -6.67 13.75 -8.47
CA SER A 243 -6.48 12.28 -8.36
C SER A 243 -6.69 11.79 -6.93
N PRO A 244 -5.99 12.30 -5.89
CA PRO A 244 -6.27 11.89 -4.51
C PRO A 244 -7.68 12.28 -4.05
N LEU A 245 -8.25 13.40 -4.51
CA LEU A 245 -9.67 13.73 -4.27
C LEU A 245 -10.61 12.65 -4.81
N THR A 246 -10.33 12.12 -6.00
CA THR A 246 -11.15 11.06 -6.59
C THR A 246 -11.02 9.76 -5.80
N GLN A 247 -9.83 9.47 -5.28
CA GLN A 247 -9.62 8.32 -4.40
C GLN A 247 -10.39 8.47 -3.06
N LEU A 248 -10.48 9.67 -2.50
CA LEU A 248 -11.32 9.94 -1.32
C LEU A 248 -12.81 9.75 -1.60
N LYS A 249 -13.28 10.21 -2.76
CA LYS A 249 -14.68 9.98 -3.17
C LYS A 249 -14.99 8.50 -3.42
N LEU A 250 -14.04 7.77 -3.97
CA LEU A 250 -14.13 6.32 -4.16
C LEU A 250 -14.28 5.58 -2.83
N ILE A 251 -13.46 5.91 -1.83
CA ILE A 251 -13.55 5.26 -0.51
C ILE A 251 -14.84 5.66 0.22
N GLN A 252 -15.31 6.92 0.12
CA GLN A 252 -16.62 7.31 0.63
C GLN A 252 -17.74 6.48 0.01
N GLN A 253 -17.73 6.30 -1.32
CA GLN A 253 -18.70 5.44 -1.99
C GLN A 253 -18.60 4.00 -1.51
N THR A 254 -17.38 3.47 -1.36
CA THR A 254 -17.17 2.12 -0.84
C THR A 254 -17.76 1.96 0.55
N VAL A 255 -17.56 2.93 1.45
CA VAL A 255 -18.16 2.95 2.80
C VAL A 255 -19.69 2.92 2.73
N GLN A 256 -20.30 3.67 1.82
CA GLN A 256 -21.76 3.62 1.63
C GLN A 256 -22.22 2.23 1.16
N ASN A 257 -21.50 1.59 0.24
CA ASN A 257 -21.80 0.21 -0.18
C ASN A 257 -21.73 -0.82 0.98
N TRP A 258 -20.94 -0.55 2.03
CA TRP A 258 -20.92 -1.39 3.25
C TRP A 258 -22.05 -1.11 4.23
N ARG A 259 -22.68 0.06 4.15
CA ARG A 259 -23.75 0.51 5.05
C ARG A 259 -25.15 0.30 4.46
N GLU A 260 -25.30 0.58 3.18
CA GLU A 260 -26.58 0.58 2.49
C GLU A 260 -26.89 -0.79 1.87
N ILE A 261 -28.08 -1.31 2.16
CA ILE A 261 -28.57 -2.54 1.55
C ILE A 261 -28.99 -2.22 0.11
N VAL A 262 -28.17 -2.64 -0.86
CA VAL A 262 -28.41 -2.47 -2.30
C VAL A 262 -28.43 -3.83 -3.02
N ASN A 263 -29.00 -3.85 -4.24
CA ASN A 263 -29.10 -5.08 -5.03
C ASN A 263 -27.74 -5.63 -5.50
N GLN A 264 -26.78 -4.75 -5.81
CA GLN A 264 -25.44 -5.10 -6.28
C GLN A 264 -24.40 -4.37 -5.40
N PRO A 265 -24.00 -4.96 -4.27
CA PRO A 265 -23.12 -4.30 -3.30
C PRO A 265 -21.69 -4.07 -3.81
N ASP A 266 -21.26 -4.82 -4.83
CA ASP A 266 -19.96 -4.71 -5.49
C ASP A 266 -19.94 -3.72 -6.68
N LEU A 267 -21.06 -3.07 -6.97
CA LEU A 267 -21.15 -1.99 -7.95
C LEU A 267 -20.94 -0.63 -7.25
N LEU A 268 -19.83 0.06 -7.53
CA LEU A 268 -19.52 1.35 -6.93
C LEU A 268 -20.25 2.48 -7.65
N ARG A 269 -21.53 2.66 -7.29
CA ARG A 269 -22.41 3.65 -7.90
C ARG A 269 -23.27 4.33 -6.85
N GLY A 270 -23.02 5.62 -6.65
CA GLY A 270 -23.82 6.45 -5.76
C GLY A 270 -23.41 7.91 -5.81
N THR A 271 -23.71 8.64 -4.74
CA THR A 271 -23.53 10.10 -4.64
C THR A 271 -22.08 10.54 -4.82
N PHE A 272 -21.12 9.75 -4.33
CA PHE A 272 -19.72 10.16 -4.28
C PHE A 272 -18.93 9.70 -5.51
N TYR A 273 -19.27 8.52 -6.04
CA TYR A 273 -18.55 7.90 -7.15
C TYR A 273 -19.51 7.08 -8.03
N ASP A 274 -19.37 7.22 -9.36
CA ASP A 274 -20.04 6.37 -10.35
C ASP A 274 -18.98 5.72 -11.23
N GLU A 275 -18.73 4.43 -11.00
CA GLU A 275 -17.72 3.68 -11.74
C GLU A 275 -17.99 3.60 -13.25
N MET A 276 -19.24 3.68 -13.70
CA MET A 276 -19.60 3.61 -15.11
C MET A 276 -19.13 4.85 -15.88
N VAL A 277 -18.99 5.98 -15.18
CA VAL A 277 -18.48 7.24 -15.72
C VAL A 277 -16.98 7.36 -15.46
N MET A 278 -16.55 7.03 -14.25
CA MET A 278 -15.21 7.33 -13.77
C MET A 278 -14.16 6.33 -14.25
N VAL A 279 -14.46 5.03 -14.34
CA VAL A 279 -13.49 4.02 -14.81
C VAL A 279 -13.03 4.33 -16.25
N PRO A 280 -13.91 4.59 -17.24
CA PRO A 280 -13.48 5.00 -18.57
C PRO A 280 -12.62 6.26 -18.58
N LYS A 281 -12.95 7.25 -17.73
CA LYS A 281 -12.18 8.48 -17.58
C LYS A 281 -10.77 8.19 -17.04
N HIS A 282 -10.64 7.34 -16.02
CA HIS A 282 -9.33 6.97 -15.48
C HIS A 282 -8.44 6.25 -16.50
N HIS A 283 -9.03 5.42 -17.37
CA HIS A 283 -8.30 4.83 -18.49
C HIS A 283 -7.82 5.89 -19.48
N GLN A 284 -8.67 6.86 -19.82
CA GLN A 284 -8.31 7.97 -20.71
C GLN A 284 -7.19 8.83 -20.13
N ASP A 285 -7.23 9.09 -18.82
CA ASP A 285 -6.26 9.93 -18.11
C ASP A 285 -4.97 9.16 -17.71
N ASN A 286 -4.90 7.85 -17.96
CA ASN A 286 -3.86 6.95 -17.45
C ASN A 286 -3.68 7.00 -15.92
N ASP A 287 -4.76 7.21 -15.17
CA ASP A 287 -4.74 7.22 -13.71
C ASP A 287 -4.79 5.79 -13.14
N PHE A 288 -3.67 5.08 -13.28
CA PHE A 288 -3.53 3.71 -12.82
C PHE A 288 -3.61 3.57 -11.29
N THR A 289 -3.32 4.64 -10.55
CA THR A 289 -3.41 4.65 -9.08
C THR A 289 -4.86 4.52 -8.63
N VAL A 290 -5.78 5.28 -9.24
CA VAL A 290 -7.21 5.16 -8.91
C VAL A 290 -7.81 3.86 -9.44
N LEU A 291 -7.46 3.43 -10.66
CA LEU A 291 -7.94 2.15 -11.22
C LEU A 291 -7.61 0.96 -10.32
N LYS A 292 -6.36 0.90 -9.84
CA LYS A 292 -5.93 -0.06 -8.82
C LYS A 292 -6.86 -0.05 -7.60
N SER A 293 -7.13 1.13 -7.03
CA SER A 293 -7.96 1.27 -5.83
C SER A 293 -9.40 0.82 -6.08
N VAL A 294 -9.99 1.17 -7.24
CA VAL A 294 -11.34 0.72 -7.64
C VAL A 294 -11.41 -0.80 -7.59
N TYR A 295 -10.52 -1.49 -8.30
CA TYR A 295 -10.63 -2.94 -8.40
C TYR A 295 -10.38 -3.66 -7.06
N ILE A 296 -9.49 -3.17 -6.20
CA ILE A 296 -9.28 -3.79 -4.87
C ILE A 296 -10.54 -3.69 -4.01
N HIS A 297 -11.16 -2.50 -3.94
CA HIS A 297 -12.40 -2.33 -3.18
C HIS A 297 -13.54 -3.18 -3.73
N LYS A 298 -13.63 -3.30 -5.06
CA LYS A 298 -14.60 -4.17 -5.72
C LYS A 298 -14.36 -5.65 -5.48
N ILE A 299 -13.11 -6.13 -5.48
CA ILE A 299 -12.80 -7.52 -5.13
C ILE A 299 -13.27 -7.80 -3.71
N MET A 300 -12.99 -6.90 -2.76
CA MET A 300 -13.42 -7.04 -1.38
C MET A 300 -14.94 -7.06 -1.25
N LEU A 301 -15.66 -6.10 -1.83
CA LEU A 301 -17.12 -6.08 -1.83
C LEU A 301 -17.71 -7.36 -2.46
N ALA A 302 -17.24 -7.73 -3.65
CA ALA A 302 -17.73 -8.92 -4.34
C ALA A 302 -17.50 -10.19 -3.51
N TYR A 303 -16.33 -10.33 -2.89
CA TYR A 303 -16.01 -11.49 -2.06
C TYR A 303 -16.90 -11.58 -0.81
N PHE A 304 -17.01 -10.50 -0.03
CA PHE A 304 -17.77 -10.52 1.22
C PHE A 304 -19.27 -10.70 0.99
N PHE A 305 -19.82 -10.21 -0.12
CA PHE A 305 -21.22 -10.39 -0.47
C PHE A 305 -21.48 -11.66 -1.30
N GLY A 306 -20.48 -12.53 -1.49
CA GLY A 306 -20.65 -13.85 -2.13
C GLY A 306 -20.68 -13.84 -3.65
N ASN A 307 -20.40 -12.70 -4.30
CA ASN A 307 -20.34 -12.54 -5.75
C ASN A 307 -18.97 -12.99 -6.30
N TYR A 308 -18.60 -14.25 -6.07
CA TYR A 308 -17.24 -14.76 -6.35
C TYR A 308 -16.83 -14.70 -7.83
N SER A 309 -17.77 -14.85 -8.76
CA SER A 309 -17.50 -14.71 -10.20
C SER A 309 -17.09 -13.27 -10.56
N HIS A 310 -17.75 -12.27 -9.97
CA HIS A 310 -17.38 -10.86 -10.14
C HIS A 310 -16.02 -10.59 -9.50
N ALA A 311 -15.77 -11.13 -8.30
CA ALA A 311 -14.48 -10.99 -7.63
C ALA A 311 -13.31 -11.46 -8.52
N LEU A 312 -13.44 -12.63 -9.17
CA LEU A 312 -12.42 -13.13 -10.09
C LEU A 312 -12.24 -12.27 -11.35
N ASN A 313 -13.33 -11.74 -11.90
CA ASN A 313 -13.24 -10.76 -12.99
C ASN A 313 -12.47 -9.51 -12.56
N TYR A 314 -12.73 -9.01 -11.36
CA TYR A 314 -12.02 -7.84 -10.81
C TYR A 314 -10.56 -8.16 -10.46
N VAL A 315 -10.23 -9.37 -10.00
CA VAL A 315 -8.84 -9.84 -9.83
C VAL A 315 -8.09 -9.78 -11.16
N ALA A 316 -8.70 -10.23 -12.26
CA ALA A 316 -8.10 -10.15 -13.59
C ALA A 316 -7.82 -8.71 -14.02
N GLN A 317 -8.72 -7.76 -13.72
CA GLN A 317 -8.51 -6.34 -14.01
C GLN A 317 -7.44 -5.72 -13.11
N ALA A 318 -7.47 -5.98 -11.80
CA ALA A 318 -6.47 -5.49 -10.85
C ALA A 318 -5.05 -5.97 -11.20
N ASN A 319 -4.90 -7.19 -11.73
CA ASN A 319 -3.61 -7.74 -12.15
C ASN A 319 -2.90 -6.89 -13.21
N LEU A 320 -3.65 -6.17 -14.08
CA LEU A 320 -3.08 -5.25 -15.06
C LEU A 320 -2.33 -4.08 -14.40
N TYR A 321 -2.68 -3.78 -13.14
CA TYR A 321 -2.12 -2.69 -12.35
C TYR A 321 -1.24 -3.17 -11.20
N LEU A 322 -0.90 -4.46 -11.13
CA LEU A 322 -0.11 -5.06 -10.05
C LEU A 322 1.22 -4.32 -9.81
N ARG A 323 1.88 -3.88 -10.89
CA ARG A 323 3.13 -3.10 -10.81
C ARG A 323 2.97 -1.77 -10.06
N SER A 324 1.81 -1.12 -10.15
CA SER A 324 1.53 0.15 -9.47
C SER A 324 1.19 -0.03 -7.98
N MET A 325 0.90 -1.26 -7.54
CA MET A 325 0.62 -1.57 -6.14
C MET A 325 1.79 -2.20 -5.40
N THR A 326 2.76 -2.78 -6.11
CA THR A 326 3.90 -3.47 -5.51
C THR A 326 4.59 -2.64 -4.43
N GLY A 327 4.74 -3.23 -3.25
CA GLY A 327 5.42 -2.59 -2.11
C GLY A 327 4.54 -1.68 -1.24
N THR A 328 3.31 -1.40 -1.65
CA THR A 328 2.33 -0.63 -0.87
C THR A 328 1.39 -1.54 -0.07
N ILE A 329 0.66 -0.96 0.91
CA ILE A 329 -0.34 -1.66 1.74
C ILE A 329 -1.31 -2.55 0.94
N TYR A 330 -1.65 -2.13 -0.27
CA TYR A 330 -2.61 -2.80 -1.15
C TYR A 330 -2.14 -4.16 -1.68
N THR A 331 -0.82 -4.41 -1.71
CA THR A 331 -0.27 -5.68 -2.22
C THR A 331 -0.85 -6.84 -1.42
N GLU A 332 -0.81 -6.74 -0.09
CA GLU A 332 -1.28 -7.78 0.81
C GLU A 332 -2.78 -8.02 0.67
N PHE A 333 -3.59 -6.95 0.61
CA PHE A 333 -5.05 -7.06 0.42
C PHE A 333 -5.43 -7.66 -0.93
N PHE A 334 -4.70 -7.30 -2.00
CA PHE A 334 -4.92 -7.90 -3.31
C PHE A 334 -4.66 -9.41 -3.27
N HIS A 335 -3.50 -9.86 -2.79
CA HIS A 335 -3.19 -11.29 -2.75
C HIS A 335 -4.12 -12.06 -1.80
N PHE A 336 -4.51 -11.44 -0.69
CA PHE A 336 -5.45 -12.02 0.27
C PHE A 336 -6.83 -12.29 -0.36
N TYR A 337 -7.47 -11.25 -0.91
CA TYR A 337 -8.82 -11.43 -1.48
C TYR A 337 -8.81 -12.19 -2.81
N ALA A 338 -7.73 -12.10 -3.60
CA ALA A 338 -7.57 -12.92 -4.80
C ALA A 338 -7.50 -14.41 -4.43
N GLY A 339 -6.63 -14.79 -3.48
CA GLY A 339 -6.51 -16.17 -3.01
C GLY A 339 -7.82 -16.73 -2.49
N LEU A 340 -8.51 -15.97 -1.64
CA LEU A 340 -9.83 -16.37 -1.13
C LEU A 340 -10.89 -16.49 -2.25
N SER A 341 -10.91 -15.59 -3.23
CA SER A 341 -11.85 -15.62 -4.35
C SER A 341 -11.65 -16.85 -5.25
N TYR A 342 -10.40 -17.24 -5.50
CA TYR A 342 -10.07 -18.47 -6.22
C TYR A 342 -10.54 -19.71 -5.46
N LEU A 343 -10.32 -19.76 -4.14
CA LEU A 343 -10.75 -20.88 -3.30
C LEU A 343 -12.29 -20.98 -3.23
N ALA A 344 -13.01 -19.86 -3.22
CA ALA A 344 -14.47 -19.86 -3.11
C ALA A 344 -15.19 -20.55 -4.28
N VAL A 345 -14.62 -20.52 -5.49
CA VAL A 345 -15.20 -21.22 -6.67
C VAL A 345 -14.61 -22.60 -6.91
N CYS A 346 -13.53 -22.95 -6.20
CA CYS A 346 -12.68 -24.09 -6.49
C CYS A 346 -13.43 -25.43 -6.46
N SER A 347 -14.39 -25.59 -5.54
CA SER A 347 -15.20 -26.81 -5.40
C SER A 347 -16.21 -27.04 -6.52
N THR A 348 -16.43 -26.06 -7.40
CA THR A 348 -17.33 -26.20 -8.57
C THR A 348 -16.58 -26.55 -9.86
N LEU A 349 -15.25 -26.60 -9.81
CA LEU A 349 -14.39 -26.84 -10.97
C LEU A 349 -14.13 -28.34 -11.17
N SER A 350 -13.65 -28.70 -12.36
CA SER A 350 -13.09 -30.05 -12.60
C SER A 350 -11.81 -30.27 -11.80
N GLU A 351 -11.39 -31.53 -11.60
CA GLU A 351 -10.17 -31.86 -10.84
C GLU A 351 -8.90 -31.17 -11.39
N ILE A 352 -8.78 -31.06 -12.72
CA ILE A 352 -7.64 -30.41 -13.37
C ILE A 352 -7.66 -28.89 -13.11
N GLU A 353 -8.82 -28.26 -13.25
CA GLU A 353 -9.00 -26.83 -12.99
C GLU A 353 -8.81 -26.51 -11.51
N GLN A 354 -9.25 -27.39 -10.62
CA GLN A 354 -9.01 -27.31 -9.18
C GLN A 354 -7.52 -27.35 -8.88
N ALA A 355 -6.76 -28.29 -9.44
CA ALA A 355 -5.31 -28.38 -9.25
C ALA A 355 -4.59 -27.10 -9.73
N ASN A 356 -4.96 -26.59 -10.91
CA ASN A 356 -4.39 -25.34 -11.44
C ASN A 356 -4.74 -24.13 -10.55
N THR A 357 -5.96 -24.07 -10.03
CA THR A 357 -6.41 -23.01 -9.13
C THR A 357 -5.65 -23.05 -7.80
N LEU A 358 -5.44 -24.24 -7.24
CA LEU A 358 -4.65 -24.42 -6.01
C LEU A 358 -3.19 -23.99 -6.20
N ALA A 359 -2.56 -24.35 -7.33
CA ALA A 359 -1.21 -23.88 -7.67
C ALA A 359 -1.15 -22.34 -7.80
N LEU A 360 -2.18 -21.71 -8.35
CA LEU A 360 -2.26 -20.26 -8.40
C LEU A 360 -2.40 -19.64 -7.00
N VAL A 361 -3.22 -20.24 -6.12
CA VAL A 361 -3.37 -19.80 -4.73
C VAL A 361 -2.04 -19.86 -3.97
N GLU A 362 -1.20 -20.87 -4.22
CA GLU A 362 0.13 -20.97 -3.61
C GLU A 362 1.02 -19.76 -3.96
N THR A 363 0.88 -19.18 -5.16
CA THR A 363 1.61 -17.94 -5.52
C THR A 363 1.15 -16.73 -4.69
N HIS A 364 -0.15 -16.63 -4.41
CA HIS A 364 -0.69 -15.59 -3.53
C HIS A 364 -0.23 -15.82 -2.08
N GLN A 365 -0.27 -17.06 -1.59
CA GLN A 365 0.21 -17.41 -0.26
C GLN A 365 1.71 -17.13 -0.07
N THR A 366 2.54 -17.37 -1.08
CA THR A 366 3.98 -17.07 -1.01
C THR A 366 4.22 -15.58 -0.73
N THR A 367 3.43 -14.70 -1.33
CA THR A 367 3.50 -13.25 -1.08
C THR A 367 2.99 -12.91 0.33
N LEU A 368 1.88 -13.53 0.76
CA LEU A 368 1.32 -13.30 2.10
C LEU A 368 2.23 -13.82 3.23
N ALA A 369 3.00 -14.89 2.99
CA ALA A 369 3.95 -15.44 3.97
C ALA A 369 5.12 -14.49 4.27
N GLN A 370 5.38 -13.53 3.39
CA GLN A 370 6.41 -12.50 3.57
C GLN A 370 5.88 -11.25 4.29
N SER A 371 4.56 -11.18 4.55
CA SER A 371 3.92 -10.08 5.24
C SER A 371 4.05 -10.21 6.76
N ALA A 372 4.03 -9.08 7.47
CA ALA A 372 3.87 -9.06 8.92
C ALA A 372 2.47 -9.53 9.40
N HIS A 373 1.50 -9.63 8.49
CA HIS A 373 0.09 -9.89 8.79
C HIS A 373 -0.31 -11.36 8.52
N LEU A 374 0.26 -12.29 9.30
CA LEU A 374 0.13 -13.74 9.08
C LEU A 374 -1.31 -14.28 9.14
N HIS A 375 -2.25 -13.59 9.80
CA HIS A 375 -3.66 -14.01 9.82
C HIS A 375 -4.28 -14.11 8.43
N LYS A 376 -3.86 -13.26 7.48
CA LYS A 376 -4.29 -13.32 6.07
C LYS A 376 -3.84 -14.63 5.42
N TRP A 377 -2.59 -15.03 5.66
CA TRP A 377 -2.05 -16.30 5.18
C TRP A 377 -2.80 -17.48 5.78
N HIS A 378 -3.01 -17.48 7.10
CA HIS A 378 -3.73 -18.55 7.81
C HIS A 378 -5.16 -18.70 7.30
N LEU A 379 -5.89 -17.61 7.03
CA LEU A 379 -7.26 -17.75 6.53
C LEU A 379 -7.31 -18.35 5.12
N VAL A 380 -6.39 -17.95 4.23
CA VAL A 380 -6.27 -18.57 2.91
C VAL A 380 -5.90 -20.05 3.05
N GLU A 381 -5.01 -20.39 3.97
CA GLU A 381 -4.63 -21.77 4.24
C GLU A 381 -5.79 -22.60 4.81
N ALA A 382 -6.62 -22.03 5.68
CA ALA A 382 -7.80 -22.68 6.22
C ALA A 382 -8.77 -23.11 5.10
N GLU A 383 -9.08 -22.19 4.19
CA GLU A 383 -9.93 -22.47 3.03
C GLU A 383 -9.28 -23.48 2.06
N ARG A 384 -7.95 -23.41 1.86
CA ARG A 384 -7.21 -24.38 1.05
C ARG A 384 -7.32 -25.79 1.63
N GLN A 385 -7.09 -25.94 2.94
CA GLN A 385 -7.21 -27.22 3.64
C GLN A 385 -8.65 -27.74 3.66
N ARG A 386 -9.65 -26.85 3.76
CA ARG A 386 -11.07 -27.21 3.61
C ARG A 386 -11.32 -27.87 2.24
N ILE A 387 -10.80 -27.30 1.16
CA ILE A 387 -10.97 -27.82 -0.20
C ILE A 387 -10.23 -29.15 -0.39
N LEU A 388 -9.06 -29.31 0.24
CA LEU A 388 -8.29 -30.56 0.26
C LEU A 388 -8.90 -31.64 1.17
N GLY A 389 -9.96 -31.32 1.93
CA GLY A 389 -10.62 -32.26 2.85
C GLY A 389 -9.89 -32.49 4.17
N ASN A 390 -8.82 -31.76 4.46
CA ASN A 390 -8.07 -31.86 5.71
C ASN A 390 -8.73 -31.02 6.82
N GLN A 391 -9.73 -31.61 7.47
CA GLN A 391 -10.57 -30.92 8.45
C GLN A 391 -9.79 -30.42 9.67
N THR A 392 -8.79 -31.16 10.15
CA THR A 392 -8.03 -30.77 11.35
C THR A 392 -7.22 -29.52 11.08
N SER A 393 -6.43 -29.51 10.01
CA SER A 393 -5.61 -28.35 9.66
C SER A 393 -6.47 -27.14 9.24
N ALA A 394 -7.63 -27.35 8.63
CA ALA A 394 -8.55 -26.25 8.33
C ALA A 394 -9.02 -25.55 9.62
N ARG A 395 -9.44 -26.32 10.64
CA ARG A 395 -9.88 -25.78 11.94
C ARG A 395 -8.81 -24.96 12.63
N GLU A 396 -7.60 -25.53 12.75
CA GLU A 396 -6.47 -24.86 13.39
C GLU A 396 -6.14 -23.53 12.69
N ASN A 397 -6.13 -23.51 11.36
CA ASN A 397 -5.86 -22.29 10.61
C ASN A 397 -6.96 -21.23 10.73
N TYR A 398 -8.24 -21.60 10.83
CA TYR A 398 -9.29 -20.62 11.15
C TYR A 398 -9.07 -20.00 12.54
N ASP A 399 -8.77 -20.82 13.55
CA ASP A 399 -8.55 -20.33 14.92
C ASP A 399 -7.31 -19.42 14.99
N TYR A 400 -6.22 -19.78 14.30
CA TYR A 400 -5.03 -18.92 14.19
C TYR A 400 -5.34 -17.60 13.48
N ALA A 401 -6.07 -17.65 12.36
CA ALA A 401 -6.45 -16.45 11.63
C ALA A 401 -7.28 -15.49 12.50
N ILE A 402 -8.28 -16.01 13.22
CA ILE A 402 -9.14 -15.23 14.12
C ILE A 402 -8.33 -14.65 15.28
N ALA A 403 -7.52 -15.47 15.96
CA ALA A 403 -6.74 -15.03 17.11
C ALA A 403 -5.74 -13.92 16.75
N ILE A 404 -4.95 -14.11 15.69
CA ILE A 404 -3.93 -13.14 15.26
C ILE A 404 -4.60 -11.86 14.75
N ALA A 405 -5.69 -11.96 13.97
CA ALA A 405 -6.43 -10.78 13.51
C ALA A 405 -7.01 -9.97 14.68
N LYS A 406 -7.49 -10.64 15.73
CA LYS A 406 -8.05 -10.02 16.94
C LYS A 406 -6.99 -9.34 17.78
N GLU A 407 -5.84 -10.00 17.99
CA GLU A 407 -4.69 -9.42 18.69
C GLU A 407 -4.20 -8.13 18.02
N ASN A 408 -4.20 -8.10 16.68
CA ASN A 408 -3.77 -6.94 15.90
C ASN A 408 -4.90 -5.94 15.57
N GLY A 409 -6.14 -6.19 16.01
CA GLY A 409 -7.27 -5.27 15.86
C GLY A 409 -7.88 -5.17 14.45
N TYR A 410 -7.68 -6.18 13.59
CA TYR A 410 -8.26 -6.26 12.24
C TYR A 410 -9.71 -6.78 12.25
N ILE A 411 -10.65 -5.94 12.68
CA ILE A 411 -12.06 -6.31 12.90
C ILE A 411 -12.74 -6.95 11.66
N PRO A 412 -12.60 -6.42 10.42
CA PRO A 412 -13.22 -7.02 9.24
C PRO A 412 -12.68 -8.42 8.95
N GLU A 413 -11.41 -8.66 9.29
CA GLU A 413 -10.72 -9.92 9.04
C GLU A 413 -11.09 -10.98 10.08
N VAL A 414 -11.29 -10.57 11.34
CA VAL A 414 -11.96 -11.41 12.36
C VAL A 414 -13.37 -11.79 11.89
N ALA A 415 -14.13 -10.83 11.35
CA ALA A 415 -15.49 -11.06 10.89
C ALA A 415 -15.55 -12.10 9.75
N ILE A 416 -14.75 -11.93 8.70
CA ILE A 416 -14.76 -12.88 7.57
C ILE A 416 -14.17 -14.24 7.94
N ALA A 417 -13.14 -14.29 8.79
CA ALA A 417 -12.58 -15.56 9.25
C ALA A 417 -13.61 -16.35 10.07
N SER A 418 -14.35 -15.66 10.95
CA SER A 418 -15.43 -16.25 11.74
C SER A 418 -16.61 -16.68 10.85
N GLU A 419 -16.98 -15.88 9.84
CA GLU A 419 -18.04 -16.24 8.89
C GLU A 419 -17.67 -17.51 8.09
N LEU A 420 -16.43 -17.62 7.63
CA LEU A 420 -15.93 -18.79 6.90
C LEU A 420 -15.83 -20.02 7.81
N ALA A 421 -15.33 -19.87 9.04
CA ALA A 421 -15.31 -20.95 10.04
C ALA A 421 -16.72 -21.46 10.34
N ALA A 422 -17.69 -20.55 10.49
CA ALA A 422 -19.10 -20.93 10.69
C ALA A 422 -19.64 -21.75 9.51
N LYS A 423 -19.42 -21.28 8.26
CA LYS A 423 -19.82 -22.01 7.05
C LYS A 423 -19.15 -23.39 6.95
N PHE A 424 -17.88 -23.49 7.33
CA PHE A 424 -17.15 -24.76 7.41
C PHE A 424 -17.81 -25.72 8.39
N TYR A 425 -18.12 -25.29 9.62
CA TYR A 425 -18.79 -26.14 10.60
C TYR A 425 -20.23 -26.51 10.22
N LEU A 426 -20.96 -25.63 9.52
CA LEU A 426 -22.28 -25.96 8.97
C LEU A 426 -22.19 -27.07 7.92
N ALA A 427 -21.22 -27.00 7.01
CA ALA A 427 -20.99 -28.05 6.01
C ALA A 427 -20.65 -29.41 6.65
N LEU A 428 -20.07 -29.42 7.85
CA LEU A 428 -19.82 -30.62 8.64
C LEU A 428 -21.02 -31.07 9.51
N GLY A 429 -22.16 -30.39 9.46
CA GLY A 429 -23.32 -30.67 10.30
C GLY A 429 -23.13 -30.35 11.79
N LYS A 430 -22.16 -29.49 12.12
CA LYS A 430 -21.83 -29.08 13.51
C LYS A 430 -22.44 -27.73 13.85
N GLU A 431 -23.76 -27.63 13.72
CA GLU A 431 -24.52 -26.38 13.87
C GLU A 431 -24.26 -25.65 15.20
N LYS A 432 -24.20 -26.39 16.32
CA LYS A 432 -23.93 -25.80 17.65
C LYS A 432 -22.60 -25.03 17.72
N VAL A 433 -21.59 -25.50 17.00
CA VAL A 433 -20.28 -24.83 16.93
C VAL A 433 -20.36 -23.64 15.98
N ALA A 434 -21.04 -23.80 14.84
CA ALA A 434 -21.21 -22.75 13.84
C ALA A 434 -21.93 -21.50 14.39
N VAL A 435 -22.87 -21.65 15.34
CA VAL A 435 -23.58 -20.54 15.98
C VAL A 435 -22.59 -19.54 16.59
N GLY A 436 -21.59 -20.00 17.34
CA GLY A 436 -20.64 -19.13 18.02
C GLY A 436 -19.83 -18.27 17.03
N TYR A 437 -19.27 -18.90 16.01
CA TYR A 437 -18.51 -18.20 14.97
C TYR A 437 -19.40 -17.25 14.14
N MET A 438 -20.64 -17.63 13.83
CA MET A 438 -21.55 -16.77 13.06
C MET A 438 -21.96 -15.52 13.87
N GLN A 439 -22.15 -15.67 15.18
CA GLN A 439 -22.43 -14.55 16.09
C GLN A 439 -21.21 -13.62 16.24
N GLU A 440 -20.00 -14.17 16.33
CA GLU A 440 -18.77 -13.37 16.35
C GLU A 440 -18.61 -12.60 15.04
N ALA A 441 -18.84 -13.24 13.89
CA ALA A 441 -18.85 -12.58 12.59
C ALA A 441 -19.83 -11.41 12.55
N TYR A 442 -21.08 -11.65 12.94
CA TYR A 442 -22.12 -10.62 12.99
C TYR A 442 -21.74 -9.45 13.90
N TYR A 443 -21.25 -9.74 15.11
CA TYR A 443 -20.82 -8.72 16.06
C TYR A 443 -19.66 -7.88 15.50
N CYS A 444 -18.66 -8.50 14.88
CA CYS A 444 -17.53 -7.78 14.30
C CYS A 444 -17.95 -6.91 13.10
N TYR A 445 -18.86 -7.39 12.22
CA TYR A 445 -19.41 -6.54 11.16
C TYR A 445 -20.20 -5.36 11.71
N ALA A 446 -21.00 -5.56 12.76
CA ALA A 446 -21.74 -4.50 13.43
C ALA A 446 -20.79 -3.48 14.06
N GLN A 447 -19.74 -3.93 14.75
CA GLN A 447 -18.72 -3.08 15.35
C GLN A 447 -17.95 -2.27 14.30
N TRP A 448 -17.65 -2.86 13.15
CA TRP A 448 -17.01 -2.15 12.04
C TRP A 448 -17.95 -1.11 11.40
N GLY A 449 -19.28 -1.27 11.53
CA GLY A 449 -20.28 -0.40 10.94
C GLY A 449 -20.76 -0.86 9.55
N ALA A 450 -20.55 -2.12 9.20
CA ALA A 450 -20.93 -2.71 7.92
C ALA A 450 -22.39 -3.20 7.93
N THR A 451 -23.35 -2.28 8.08
CA THR A 451 -24.79 -2.58 8.21
C THR A 451 -25.38 -3.36 7.04
N ALA A 452 -24.90 -3.14 5.82
CA ALA A 452 -25.35 -3.92 4.66
C ALA A 452 -24.97 -5.40 4.80
N LYS A 453 -23.78 -5.67 5.34
CA LYS A 453 -23.29 -7.03 5.55
C LYS A 453 -23.99 -7.72 6.73
N THR A 454 -24.28 -7.01 7.82
CA THR A 454 -25.10 -7.58 8.92
C THR A 454 -26.51 -7.93 8.44
N GLY A 455 -27.13 -7.06 7.63
CA GLY A 455 -28.43 -7.33 7.01
C GLY A 455 -28.40 -8.54 6.05
N ASN A 456 -27.30 -8.73 5.32
CA ASN A 456 -27.09 -9.94 4.51
C ASN A 456 -27.03 -11.21 5.39
N LEU A 457 -26.30 -11.19 6.51
CA LEU A 457 -26.25 -12.33 7.43
C LEU A 457 -27.59 -12.62 8.11
N GLU A 458 -28.37 -11.59 8.47
CA GLU A 458 -29.71 -11.78 9.04
C GLU A 458 -30.65 -12.48 8.06
N LYS A 459 -30.57 -12.15 6.77
CA LYS A 459 -31.36 -12.79 5.72
C LYS A 459 -31.00 -14.26 5.57
N ASP A 460 -29.70 -14.57 5.48
CA ASP A 460 -29.23 -15.90 5.09
C ASP A 460 -29.07 -16.86 6.29
N TYR A 461 -28.85 -16.33 7.51
CA TYR A 461 -28.52 -17.10 8.71
C TYR A 461 -29.33 -16.70 9.95
N SER A 462 -30.55 -16.15 9.77
CA SER A 462 -31.42 -15.73 10.89
C SER A 462 -31.55 -16.76 12.03
N GLN A 463 -31.56 -18.05 11.72
CA GLN A 463 -31.70 -19.13 12.70
C GLN A 463 -30.49 -19.22 13.65
N LEU A 464 -29.28 -18.99 13.13
CA LEU A 464 -28.05 -19.04 13.92
C LEU A 464 -27.88 -17.78 14.80
N LEU A 465 -28.46 -16.65 14.37
CA LEU A 465 -28.33 -15.36 15.07
C LEU A 465 -29.37 -15.16 16.18
N ARG A 466 -30.45 -15.95 16.22
CA ARG A 466 -31.57 -15.79 17.18
C ARG A 466 -31.26 -16.18 18.64
N SER A 467 -30.08 -16.71 18.95
CA SER A 467 -29.78 -17.22 20.29
C SER A 467 -29.39 -16.16 21.35
N SER A 468 -29.53 -14.86 21.05
CA SER A 468 -29.23 -13.75 21.98
C SER A 468 -30.46 -13.07 22.63
N GLN A 469 -31.67 -13.61 22.43
CA GLN A 469 -32.89 -13.14 23.10
C GLN A 469 -33.51 -14.27 23.93
N LYS A 470 -32.96 -14.53 25.11
CA LYS A 470 -33.69 -15.12 26.24
C LYS A 470 -33.14 -14.63 27.57
#